data_AF-A0A2N9LZ55-F1
#
_entry.id   AF-A0A2N9LZ55-F1
#
_cell.length_a   1.000
_cell.length_b   1.000
_cell.length_c   1.000
_cell.angle_alpha   90.00
_cell.angle_beta   90.00
_cell.angle_gamma   90.00
#
_symmetry.space_group_name_H-M   'P 1'
#
loop_
_entity.id
_entity.type
_entity.pdbx_description
1 polymer ?
#
loop_
_entity_poly.entity_id
_entity_poly.type
_entity_poly.pdbx_seq_one_letter_code
_entity_poly.pdbx_strand_id
1 'polypeptide(L)'
;MNSIAKRAEAWRRLQTGESLTDLSLPKKNGRIDLSGLVLPKPKALERWHTPLGNLEKFEPNASFHRSNWRDIDFSESKLHSICFEESEISNCCFDRCELRNLRFWATTIQDCSFRGADLRESGLGLATIEGPLSGMRNKFVNVDFAKADLRNTVYVAAAFERCSFRFAKLINILFGTSTFKDCSFEGELREVRFWRSDLSVRGFPTDAFPPNEMINVDFSHATLRDVEFRGLTLDRVQLPCDSDHIVIDDFPDVLDKLIGVLKQQGDQVANLLIVYLSAYRKWTVPGARGVLNRQGLADLDPGMLDRLLELLAKFGNQQVSIN
;
A
#
# COMPACT_ATOMS: atom_id res chain seq x y z
N MET A 1 -27.31 -22.19 -24.00
CA MET A 1 -26.70 -22.09 -22.66
C MET A 1 -27.34 -20.92 -21.92
N ASN A 2 -27.83 -21.12 -20.69
CA ASN A 2 -28.38 -20.01 -19.89
C ASN A 2 -27.26 -19.06 -19.40
N SER A 3 -27.60 -17.90 -18.83
CA SER A 3 -26.61 -16.89 -18.44
C SER A 3 -25.60 -17.40 -17.41
N ILE A 4 -26.04 -18.20 -16.43
CA ILE A 4 -25.17 -18.80 -15.40
C ILE A 4 -24.14 -19.73 -16.04
N ALA A 5 -24.59 -20.65 -16.91
CA ALA A 5 -23.70 -21.58 -17.58
C ALA A 5 -22.72 -20.87 -18.53
N LYS A 6 -23.13 -19.76 -19.17
CA LYS A 6 -22.23 -18.94 -19.99
C LYS A 6 -21.13 -18.28 -19.15
N ARG A 7 -21.46 -17.77 -17.96
CA ARG A 7 -20.47 -17.19 -17.04
C ARG A 7 -19.51 -18.24 -16.48
N ALA A 8 -20.01 -19.44 -16.16
CA ALA A 8 -19.18 -20.56 -15.74
C ALA A 8 -18.22 -21.01 -16.86
N GLU A 9 -18.71 -21.11 -18.10
CA GLU A 9 -17.88 -21.41 -19.26
C GLU A 9 -16.87 -20.28 -19.53
N ALA A 10 -17.27 -19.01 -19.41
CA ALA A 10 -16.35 -17.89 -19.54
C ALA A 10 -15.21 -17.97 -18.51
N TRP A 11 -15.53 -18.28 -17.25
CA TRP A 11 -14.52 -18.49 -16.22
C TRP A 11 -13.56 -19.64 -16.56
N ARG A 12 -14.08 -20.78 -17.02
CA ARG A 12 -13.26 -21.91 -17.47
C ARG A 12 -12.31 -21.49 -18.60
N ARG A 13 -12.81 -20.74 -19.58
CA ARG A 13 -12.00 -20.25 -20.71
C ARG A 13 -10.92 -19.26 -20.29
N LEU A 14 -11.19 -18.41 -19.30
CA LEU A 14 -10.15 -17.55 -18.72
C LEU A 14 -9.03 -18.37 -18.07
N GLN A 15 -9.34 -19.53 -17.47
CA GLN A 15 -8.33 -20.42 -16.86
C GLN A 15 -7.48 -21.14 -17.91
N THR A 16 -8.06 -21.45 -19.07
CA THR A 16 -7.37 -22.18 -20.16
C THR A 16 -6.79 -21.26 -21.25
N GLY A 17 -7.04 -19.96 -21.18
CA GLY A 17 -6.60 -18.98 -22.19
C GLY A 17 -7.43 -19.00 -23.48
N GLU A 18 -8.63 -19.59 -23.45
CA GLU A 18 -9.54 -19.63 -24.59
C GLU A 18 -10.29 -18.31 -24.78
N SER A 19 -10.67 -18.00 -26.03
CA SER A 19 -11.42 -16.77 -26.37
C SER A 19 -12.82 -16.75 -25.74
N LEU A 20 -13.30 -15.56 -25.37
CA LEU A 20 -14.67 -15.32 -24.89
C LEU A 20 -15.64 -14.87 -26.00
N THR A 21 -15.16 -14.64 -27.22
CA THR A 21 -15.88 -13.89 -28.27
C THR A 21 -17.18 -14.54 -28.78
N ASP A 22 -17.24 -15.86 -28.82
CA ASP A 22 -18.39 -16.68 -29.26
C ASP A 22 -19.41 -16.95 -28.14
N LEU A 23 -19.06 -16.72 -26.88
CA LEU A 23 -19.97 -16.98 -25.75
C LEU A 23 -21.18 -16.04 -25.70
N SER A 24 -21.20 -15.00 -26.54
CA SER A 24 -22.29 -14.01 -26.64
C SER A 24 -22.70 -13.53 -25.24
N LEU A 25 -21.71 -13.01 -24.50
CA LEU A 25 -21.85 -12.51 -23.14
C LEU A 25 -22.36 -11.07 -23.16
N PRO A 26 -23.19 -10.65 -22.18
CA PRO A 26 -23.59 -9.26 -22.06
C PRO A 26 -22.39 -8.35 -21.83
N LYS A 27 -22.55 -7.06 -22.14
CA LYS A 27 -21.57 -6.03 -21.82
C LYS A 27 -22.13 -5.02 -20.83
N LYS A 28 -21.28 -4.54 -19.93
CA LYS A 28 -21.55 -3.49 -18.95
C LYS A 28 -20.44 -2.44 -19.05
N ASN A 29 -20.80 -1.20 -19.38
CA ASN A 29 -19.84 -0.10 -19.59
C ASN A 29 -18.68 -0.47 -20.54
N GLY A 30 -18.99 -1.15 -21.64
CA GLY A 30 -18.00 -1.57 -22.64
C GLY A 30 -17.24 -2.87 -22.31
N ARG A 31 -17.33 -3.38 -21.08
CA ARG A 31 -16.66 -4.60 -20.60
C ARG A 31 -17.58 -5.82 -20.69
N ILE A 32 -17.03 -7.02 -20.88
CA ILE A 32 -17.73 -8.31 -20.77
C ILE A 32 -18.24 -8.45 -19.33
N ASP A 33 -19.55 -8.64 -19.16
CA ASP A 33 -20.18 -8.71 -17.84
C ASP A 33 -20.10 -10.12 -17.25
N LEU A 34 -19.15 -10.28 -16.33
CA LEU A 34 -18.98 -11.42 -15.44
C LEU A 34 -19.23 -11.02 -13.97
N SER A 35 -20.05 -9.98 -13.73
CA SER A 35 -20.35 -9.51 -12.38
C SER A 35 -21.07 -10.57 -11.53
N GLY A 36 -20.84 -10.56 -10.22
CA GLY A 36 -21.45 -11.50 -9.28
C GLY A 36 -21.04 -12.97 -9.45
N LEU A 37 -19.91 -13.27 -10.11
CA LEU A 37 -19.34 -14.61 -10.13
C LEU A 37 -19.01 -15.07 -8.71
N VAL A 38 -19.30 -16.33 -8.39
CA VAL A 38 -19.01 -16.89 -7.06
C VAL A 38 -18.15 -18.14 -7.22
N LEU A 39 -16.90 -18.04 -6.78
CA LEU A 39 -16.00 -19.19 -6.65
C LEU A 39 -16.25 -19.90 -5.31
N PRO A 40 -15.95 -21.22 -5.22
CA PRO A 40 -16.00 -21.93 -3.95
C PRO A 40 -15.04 -21.31 -2.93
N LYS A 41 -15.22 -21.65 -1.65
CA LYS A 41 -14.22 -21.30 -0.64
C LYS A 41 -12.92 -22.07 -0.93
N PRO A 42 -11.75 -21.42 -0.83
CA PRO A 42 -10.49 -22.10 -1.09
C PRO A 42 -10.26 -23.21 -0.06
N LYS A 43 -9.68 -24.31 -0.52
CA LYS A 43 -9.41 -25.48 0.32
C LYS A 43 -8.15 -25.22 1.15
N ALA A 44 -8.25 -25.31 2.48
CA ALA A 44 -7.07 -25.24 3.35
C ALA A 44 -6.21 -26.50 3.16
N LEU A 45 -4.93 -26.31 2.87
CA LEU A 45 -3.94 -27.37 2.71
C LEU A 45 -3.20 -27.66 4.03
N GLU A 46 -2.71 -26.61 4.69
CA GLU A 46 -1.90 -26.72 5.90
C GLU A 46 -2.29 -25.64 6.90
N ARG A 47 -2.21 -25.96 8.19
CA ARG A 47 -2.50 -25.03 9.29
C ARG A 47 -1.41 -25.11 10.34
N TRP A 48 -0.83 -23.96 10.66
CA TRP A 48 0.15 -23.83 11.72
C TRP A 48 -0.41 -22.96 12.82
N HIS A 49 -0.19 -23.40 14.05
CA HIS A 49 -0.44 -22.58 15.24
C HIS A 49 0.91 -22.04 15.68
N THR A 50 1.05 -20.72 15.68
CA THR A 50 2.25 -20.04 16.18
C THR A 50 1.88 -19.15 17.36
N PRO A 51 2.82 -18.79 18.25
CA PRO A 51 2.57 -17.81 19.30
C PRO A 51 2.09 -16.44 18.76
N LEU A 52 2.35 -16.16 17.48
CA LEU A 52 1.98 -14.93 16.79
C LEU A 52 0.62 -15.04 16.07
N GLY A 53 -0.01 -16.21 16.06
CA GLY A 53 -1.32 -16.46 15.43
C GLY A 53 -1.38 -17.75 14.62
N ASN A 54 -2.56 -17.98 14.04
CA ASN A 54 -2.82 -19.13 13.17
C ASN A 54 -2.48 -18.76 11.72
N LEU A 55 -1.67 -19.59 11.08
CA LEU A 55 -1.32 -19.47 9.67
C LEU A 55 -2.02 -20.59 8.90
N GLU A 56 -2.67 -20.26 7.80
CA GLU A 56 -3.28 -21.25 6.91
C GLU A 56 -2.70 -21.08 5.50
N LYS A 57 -2.32 -22.19 4.88
CA LYS A 57 -1.98 -22.27 3.45
C LYS A 57 -3.18 -22.83 2.71
N PHE A 58 -3.57 -22.17 1.64
CA PHE A 58 -4.73 -22.56 0.83
C PHE A 58 -4.31 -23.05 -0.56
N GLU A 59 -5.08 -23.98 -1.11
CA GLU A 59 -5.10 -24.28 -2.53
C GLU A 59 -5.83 -23.14 -3.24
N PRO A 60 -5.21 -22.50 -4.25
CA PRO A 60 -5.86 -21.42 -4.98
C PRO A 60 -7.08 -21.93 -5.74
N ASN A 61 -8.15 -21.16 -5.77
CA ASN A 61 -9.34 -21.47 -6.55
C ASN A 61 -9.08 -21.41 -8.06
N ALA A 62 -8.11 -20.60 -8.47
CA ALA A 62 -7.62 -20.53 -9.84
C ALA A 62 -6.20 -19.96 -9.86
N SER A 63 -5.38 -20.50 -10.76
CA SER A 63 -4.06 -19.97 -11.08
C SER A 63 -3.99 -19.65 -12.56
N PHE A 64 -3.52 -18.46 -12.88
CA PHE A 64 -3.38 -17.97 -14.24
C PHE A 64 -1.91 -17.69 -14.52
N HIS A 65 -1.35 -18.35 -15.53
CA HIS A 65 0.03 -18.15 -15.96
C HIS A 65 0.01 -17.55 -17.36
N ARG A 66 0.71 -16.43 -17.57
CA ARG A 66 0.78 -15.73 -18.86
C ARG A 66 -0.59 -15.42 -19.47
N SER A 67 -1.55 -15.07 -18.61
CA SER A 67 -2.91 -14.74 -19.02
C SER A 67 -3.02 -13.27 -19.43
N ASN A 68 -3.92 -12.98 -20.38
CA ASN A 68 -4.26 -11.62 -20.77
C ASN A 68 -5.75 -11.39 -20.56
N TRP A 69 -6.09 -10.64 -19.52
CA TRP A 69 -7.46 -10.24 -19.21
C TRP A 69 -7.67 -8.82 -19.68
N ARG A 70 -8.69 -8.61 -20.52
CA ARG A 70 -9.02 -7.30 -21.07
C ARG A 70 -10.52 -7.08 -21.15
N ASP A 71 -10.94 -5.88 -20.75
CA ASP A 71 -12.32 -5.41 -20.85
C ASP A 71 -13.32 -6.34 -20.13
N ILE A 72 -13.04 -6.73 -18.88
CA ILE A 72 -13.92 -7.64 -18.11
C ILE A 72 -14.45 -6.95 -16.85
N ASP A 73 -15.75 -7.04 -16.61
CA ASP A 73 -16.39 -6.58 -15.39
C ASP A 73 -16.66 -7.77 -14.46
N PHE A 74 -15.92 -7.83 -13.34
CA PHE A 74 -16.13 -8.79 -12.26
C PHE A 74 -16.84 -8.18 -11.05
N SER A 75 -17.39 -6.96 -11.14
CA SER A 75 -17.96 -6.27 -9.97
C SER A 75 -18.89 -7.16 -9.13
N GLU A 76 -18.81 -7.02 -7.81
CA GLU A 76 -19.60 -7.78 -6.83
C GLU A 76 -19.35 -9.30 -6.82
N SER A 77 -18.27 -9.77 -7.47
CA SER A 77 -17.91 -11.19 -7.48
C SER A 77 -17.18 -11.63 -6.20
N LYS A 78 -17.28 -12.91 -5.87
CA LYS A 78 -16.53 -13.59 -4.81
C LYS A 78 -15.42 -14.43 -5.44
N LEU A 79 -14.25 -13.83 -5.59
CA LEU A 79 -13.10 -14.39 -6.29
C LEU A 79 -11.92 -14.64 -5.32
N HIS A 80 -12.20 -15.31 -4.22
CA HIS A 80 -11.19 -15.63 -3.20
C HIS A 80 -10.05 -16.46 -3.77
N SER A 81 -8.84 -16.22 -3.28
CA SER A 81 -7.68 -17.08 -3.49
C SER A 81 -7.36 -17.37 -4.96
N ILE A 82 -7.35 -16.34 -5.79
CA ILE A 82 -6.89 -16.43 -7.18
C ILE A 82 -5.44 -15.94 -7.29
N CYS A 83 -4.67 -16.58 -8.16
CA CYS A 83 -3.26 -16.31 -8.37
C CYS A 83 -2.99 -15.95 -9.83
N PHE A 84 -2.17 -14.94 -10.05
CA PHE A 84 -1.66 -14.57 -11.37
C PHE A 84 -0.14 -14.54 -11.37
N GLU A 85 0.44 -15.11 -12.41
CA GLU A 85 1.87 -15.11 -12.67
C GLU A 85 2.11 -14.69 -14.12
N GLU A 86 3.08 -13.79 -14.33
CA GLU A 86 3.47 -13.30 -15.66
C GLU A 86 2.28 -12.80 -16.51
N SER A 87 1.25 -12.25 -15.87
CA SER A 87 -0.01 -11.93 -16.55
C SER A 87 -0.19 -10.42 -16.80
N GLU A 88 -1.14 -10.10 -17.68
CA GLU A 88 -1.60 -8.74 -17.95
C GLU A 88 -3.10 -8.62 -17.69
N ILE A 89 -3.49 -7.64 -16.88
CA ILE A 89 -4.89 -7.36 -16.55
C ILE A 89 -5.15 -5.90 -16.89
N SER A 90 -5.95 -5.66 -17.92
CA SER A 90 -6.19 -4.33 -18.48
C SER A 90 -7.68 -3.99 -18.54
N ASN A 91 -8.04 -2.77 -18.17
CA ASN A 91 -9.42 -2.26 -18.23
C ASN A 91 -10.45 -3.20 -17.58
N CYS A 92 -10.13 -3.79 -16.43
CA CYS A 92 -11.02 -4.69 -15.70
C CYS A 92 -11.67 -4.01 -14.47
N CYS A 93 -12.88 -4.44 -14.12
CA CYS A 93 -13.60 -3.98 -12.93
C CYS A 93 -13.61 -5.05 -11.84
N PHE A 94 -13.13 -4.72 -10.66
CA PHE A 94 -13.19 -5.55 -9.46
C PHE A 94 -13.92 -4.82 -8.31
N ASP A 95 -14.79 -3.87 -8.65
CA ASP A 95 -15.50 -3.06 -7.67
C ASP A 95 -16.38 -3.94 -6.78
N ARG A 96 -16.27 -3.73 -5.46
CA ARG A 96 -17.01 -4.49 -4.43
C ARG A 96 -16.79 -6.00 -4.50
N CYS A 97 -15.70 -6.48 -5.08
CA CYS A 97 -15.36 -7.90 -5.08
C CYS A 97 -14.84 -8.38 -3.71
N GLU A 98 -15.09 -9.65 -3.39
CA GLU A 98 -14.39 -10.36 -2.32
C GLU A 98 -13.15 -11.05 -2.93
N LEU A 99 -11.96 -10.50 -2.67
CA LEU A 99 -10.66 -10.87 -3.28
C LEU A 99 -9.61 -11.23 -2.21
N ARG A 100 -10.05 -11.77 -1.06
CA ARG A 100 -9.08 -12.16 -0.02
C ARG A 100 -8.13 -13.23 -0.54
N ASN A 101 -6.87 -13.13 -0.15
CA ASN A 101 -5.79 -14.00 -0.62
C ASN A 101 -5.55 -13.93 -2.15
N LEU A 102 -5.84 -12.80 -2.80
CA LEU A 102 -5.39 -12.51 -4.16
C LEU A 102 -3.86 -12.41 -4.19
N ARG A 103 -3.22 -13.07 -5.15
CA ARG A 103 -1.75 -13.04 -5.29
C ARG A 103 -1.35 -12.71 -6.73
N PHE A 104 -0.35 -11.84 -6.84
CA PHE A 104 0.26 -11.46 -8.10
C PHE A 104 1.76 -11.72 -8.05
N TRP A 105 2.32 -12.28 -9.11
CA TRP A 105 3.75 -12.33 -9.37
C TRP A 105 4.02 -11.88 -10.80
N ALA A 106 5.00 -10.99 -10.98
CA ALA A 106 5.39 -10.50 -12.31
C ALA A 106 4.20 -10.02 -13.17
N THR A 107 3.16 -9.45 -12.54
CA THR A 107 1.89 -9.13 -13.22
C THR A 107 1.74 -7.62 -13.40
N THR A 108 1.24 -7.21 -14.56
CA THR A 108 0.86 -5.81 -14.83
C THR A 108 -0.65 -5.65 -14.75
N ILE A 109 -1.09 -4.71 -13.93
CA ILE A 109 -2.49 -4.33 -13.73
C ILE A 109 -2.64 -2.88 -14.18
N GLN A 110 -3.43 -2.65 -15.22
CA GLN A 110 -3.57 -1.35 -15.86
C GLN A 110 -5.03 -0.95 -16.05
N ASP A 111 -5.36 0.32 -15.80
CA ASP A 111 -6.69 0.90 -16.04
C ASP A 111 -7.82 0.13 -15.32
N CYS A 112 -7.49 -0.46 -14.17
CA CYS A 112 -8.39 -1.31 -13.40
C CYS A 112 -9.00 -0.57 -12.21
N SER A 113 -10.12 -1.09 -11.71
CA SER A 113 -10.79 -0.56 -10.53
C SER A 113 -11.00 -1.65 -9.49
N PHE A 114 -10.68 -1.36 -8.23
CA PHE A 114 -10.89 -2.22 -7.06
C PHE A 114 -11.74 -1.48 -6.02
N ARG A 115 -12.65 -0.60 -6.44
CA ARG A 115 -13.32 0.31 -5.51
C ARG A 115 -14.19 -0.46 -4.54
N GLY A 116 -13.96 -0.27 -3.25
CA GLY A 116 -14.69 -1.00 -2.21
C GLY A 116 -14.45 -2.51 -2.19
N ALA A 117 -13.43 -3.01 -2.89
CA ALA A 117 -13.09 -4.44 -2.87
C ALA A 117 -12.48 -4.85 -1.53
N ASP A 118 -12.72 -6.10 -1.12
CA ASP A 118 -12.06 -6.72 0.03
C ASP A 118 -10.78 -7.43 -0.44
N LEU A 119 -9.63 -6.82 -0.21
CA LEU A 119 -8.31 -7.31 -0.60
C LEU A 119 -7.49 -7.79 0.61
N ARG A 120 -8.13 -8.07 1.75
CA ARG A 120 -7.42 -8.49 2.96
C ARG A 120 -6.59 -9.73 2.72
N GLU A 121 -5.41 -9.78 3.35
CA GLU A 121 -4.44 -10.89 3.28
C GLU A 121 -3.80 -11.10 1.88
N SER A 122 -4.09 -10.23 0.91
CA SER A 122 -3.59 -10.35 -0.46
C SER A 122 -2.13 -9.95 -0.60
N GLY A 123 -1.43 -10.61 -1.53
CA GLY A 123 -0.02 -10.37 -1.86
C GLY A 123 0.06 -9.52 -3.11
N LEU A 124 -0.06 -8.21 -2.94
CA LEU A 124 -0.14 -7.27 -4.06
C LEU A 124 1.25 -6.79 -4.49
N GLY A 125 2.20 -6.66 -3.57
CA GLY A 125 3.56 -6.22 -3.88
C GLY A 125 4.60 -7.33 -3.80
N LEU A 126 4.22 -8.58 -4.02
CA LEU A 126 5.21 -9.66 -4.11
C LEU A 126 6.18 -9.38 -5.27
N ALA A 127 7.45 -9.67 -5.02
CA ALA A 127 8.52 -9.56 -5.97
C ALA A 127 9.30 -10.85 -5.96
N THR A 128 9.76 -11.26 -7.14
CA THR A 128 10.53 -12.48 -7.25
C THR A 128 12.02 -12.14 -7.17
N ILE A 129 12.65 -12.73 -6.17
CA ILE A 129 14.04 -12.47 -5.77
C ILE A 129 14.98 -13.51 -6.38
N GLU A 130 14.50 -14.74 -6.56
CA GLU A 130 15.27 -15.86 -7.10
C GLU A 130 14.46 -16.60 -8.17
N GLY A 131 15.15 -17.38 -9.01
CA GLY A 131 14.52 -18.18 -10.05
C GLY A 131 14.21 -17.40 -11.33
N PRO A 132 13.37 -17.97 -12.22
CA PRO A 132 13.21 -17.48 -13.59
C PRO A 132 12.55 -16.09 -13.68
N LEU A 133 11.84 -15.66 -12.64
CA LEU A 133 11.22 -14.33 -12.56
C LEU A 133 12.04 -13.34 -11.71
N SER A 134 13.29 -13.68 -11.37
CA SER A 134 14.15 -12.79 -10.57
C SER A 134 14.25 -11.41 -11.23
N GLY A 135 14.05 -10.36 -10.44
CA GLY A 135 14.01 -8.99 -10.93
C GLY A 135 12.64 -8.53 -11.43
N MET A 136 11.62 -9.38 -11.41
CA MET A 136 10.26 -9.00 -11.76
C MET A 136 9.47 -8.55 -10.53
N ARG A 137 8.71 -7.47 -10.71
CA ARG A 137 7.77 -6.93 -9.73
C ARG A 137 6.40 -6.69 -10.34
N ASN A 138 5.38 -6.69 -9.50
CA ASN A 138 4.04 -6.28 -9.92
C ASN A 138 4.00 -4.79 -10.22
N LYS A 139 3.25 -4.43 -11.26
CA LYS A 139 3.03 -3.04 -11.69
C LYS A 139 1.55 -2.71 -11.68
N PHE A 140 1.20 -1.62 -11.03
CA PHE A 140 -0.15 -1.06 -11.00
C PHE A 140 -0.10 0.32 -11.65
N VAL A 141 -0.81 0.48 -12.77
CA VAL A 141 -0.83 1.72 -13.57
C VAL A 141 -2.26 2.19 -13.74
N ASN A 142 -2.57 3.40 -13.30
CA ASN A 142 -3.93 3.95 -13.36
C ASN A 142 -4.97 3.03 -12.68
N VAL A 143 -4.67 2.64 -11.43
CA VAL A 143 -5.54 1.73 -10.66
C VAL A 143 -6.23 2.47 -9.53
N ASP A 144 -7.55 2.30 -9.43
CA ASP A 144 -8.38 2.92 -8.38
C ASP A 144 -8.65 1.92 -7.25
N PHE A 145 -8.05 2.14 -6.08
CA PHE A 145 -8.28 1.39 -4.84
C PHE A 145 -9.24 2.11 -3.88
N ALA A 146 -10.00 3.10 -4.34
CA ALA A 146 -10.81 3.91 -3.43
C ALA A 146 -11.77 3.05 -2.60
N LYS A 147 -11.78 3.27 -1.29
CA LYS A 147 -12.58 2.52 -0.31
C LYS A 147 -12.27 1.02 -0.20
N ALA A 148 -11.24 0.52 -0.89
CA ALA A 148 -10.84 -0.88 -0.77
C ALA A 148 -10.35 -1.21 0.64
N ASP A 149 -10.56 -2.44 1.08
CA ASP A 149 -10.02 -2.96 2.34
C ASP A 149 -8.67 -3.63 2.07
N LEU A 150 -7.58 -2.93 2.39
CA LEU A 150 -6.21 -3.37 2.14
C LEU A 150 -5.52 -3.86 3.43
N ARG A 151 -6.27 -4.12 4.50
CA ARG A 151 -5.67 -4.53 5.77
C ARG A 151 -4.92 -5.87 5.62
N ASN A 152 -3.74 -5.96 6.21
CA ASN A 152 -2.88 -7.13 6.18
C ASN A 152 -2.44 -7.55 4.76
N THR A 153 -2.41 -6.64 3.78
CA THR A 153 -1.79 -6.91 2.49
C THR A 153 -0.26 -6.88 2.59
N VAL A 154 0.40 -7.62 1.70
CA VAL A 154 1.86 -7.78 1.71
C VAL A 154 2.49 -7.07 0.51
N TYR A 155 3.55 -6.29 0.77
CA TYR A 155 4.34 -5.61 -0.24
C TYR A 155 5.84 -5.79 0.04
N VAL A 156 6.55 -6.34 -0.93
CA VAL A 156 8.01 -6.39 -0.99
C VAL A 156 8.51 -5.25 -1.87
N ALA A 157 8.07 -5.20 -3.13
CA ALA A 157 8.57 -4.24 -4.12
C ALA A 157 7.59 -3.95 -5.27
N ALA A 158 6.36 -3.50 -5.01
CA ALA A 158 5.43 -3.14 -6.10
C ALA A 158 5.78 -1.79 -6.76
N ALA A 159 5.40 -1.61 -8.01
CA ALA A 159 5.36 -0.31 -8.67
C ALA A 159 3.94 0.22 -8.75
N PHE A 160 3.69 1.41 -8.20
CA PHE A 160 2.42 2.13 -8.33
C PHE A 160 2.64 3.41 -9.13
N GLU A 161 1.93 3.55 -10.24
CA GLU A 161 1.92 4.75 -11.07
C GLU A 161 0.48 5.20 -11.30
N ARG A 162 0.17 6.48 -11.06
CA ARG A 162 -1.19 7.04 -11.24
C ARG A 162 -2.27 6.29 -10.46
N CYS A 163 -1.95 5.78 -9.27
CA CYS A 163 -2.89 5.02 -8.45
C CYS A 163 -3.58 5.90 -7.40
N SER A 164 -4.82 5.56 -7.06
CA SER A 164 -5.60 6.26 -6.05
C SER A 164 -5.95 5.35 -4.87
N PHE A 165 -5.64 5.78 -3.65
CA PHE A 165 -5.93 5.07 -2.40
C PHE A 165 -6.97 5.79 -1.54
N ARG A 166 -7.85 6.58 -2.18
CA ARG A 166 -8.80 7.45 -1.49
C ARG A 166 -9.75 6.69 -0.58
N PHE A 167 -9.71 6.99 0.71
CA PHE A 167 -10.49 6.32 1.75
C PHE A 167 -10.30 4.80 1.80
N ALA A 168 -9.20 4.28 1.26
CA ALA A 168 -8.84 2.88 1.40
C ALA A 168 -8.47 2.58 2.85
N LYS A 169 -8.81 1.39 3.35
CA LYS A 169 -8.45 0.97 4.70
C LYS A 169 -7.01 0.49 4.71
N LEU A 170 -6.09 1.39 5.00
CA LEU A 170 -4.66 1.13 5.10
C LEU A 170 -4.26 1.06 6.59
N ILE A 171 -4.30 -0.15 7.16
CA ILE A 171 -3.96 -0.39 8.57
C ILE A 171 -2.91 -1.49 8.67
N ASN A 172 -1.82 -1.22 9.40
CA ASN A 172 -0.71 -2.15 9.62
C ASN A 172 -0.10 -2.65 8.30
N ILE A 173 0.34 -1.70 7.46
CA ILE A 173 0.87 -1.99 6.12
C ILE A 173 2.32 -1.56 6.03
N LEU A 174 3.17 -2.47 5.57
CA LEU A 174 4.56 -2.20 5.27
C LEU A 174 4.73 -2.20 3.75
N PHE A 175 4.95 -1.02 3.17
CA PHE A 175 5.12 -0.87 1.73
C PHE A 175 6.52 -1.21 1.21
N GLY A 176 7.37 -1.90 1.99
CA GLY A 176 8.68 -2.39 1.54
C GLY A 176 9.47 -1.39 0.69
N THR A 177 10.12 -1.86 -0.38
CA THR A 177 10.74 -1.03 -1.42
C THR A 177 9.75 -0.72 -2.57
N SER A 178 8.46 -0.62 -2.26
CA SER A 178 7.47 -0.28 -3.30
C SER A 178 7.62 1.19 -3.69
N THR A 179 7.50 1.46 -4.99
CA THR A 179 7.67 2.80 -5.55
C THR A 179 6.32 3.43 -5.85
N PHE A 180 6.17 4.73 -5.59
CA PHE A 180 4.96 5.50 -5.85
C PHE A 180 5.26 6.68 -6.75
N LYS A 181 4.50 6.80 -7.85
CA LYS A 181 4.59 7.90 -8.80
C LYS A 181 3.19 8.40 -9.15
N ASP A 182 2.97 9.71 -9.05
CA ASP A 182 1.70 10.36 -9.39
C ASP A 182 0.51 9.73 -8.63
N CYS A 183 0.70 9.38 -7.36
CA CYS A 183 -0.31 8.65 -6.55
C CYS A 183 -0.98 9.57 -5.53
N SER A 184 -2.23 9.26 -5.16
CA SER A 184 -3.00 9.98 -4.14
C SER A 184 -3.41 9.08 -2.99
N PHE A 185 -3.29 9.62 -1.78
CA PHE A 185 -3.77 9.03 -0.53
C PHE A 185 -4.68 10.05 0.16
N GLU A 186 -5.91 9.65 0.47
CA GLU A 186 -6.87 10.47 1.20
C GLU A 186 -7.54 9.64 2.30
N GLY A 187 -7.93 10.27 3.40
CA GLY A 187 -8.46 9.59 4.58
C GLY A 187 -7.38 9.08 5.54
N GLU A 188 -7.78 8.25 6.50
CA GLU A 188 -6.87 7.77 7.55
C GLU A 188 -5.94 6.66 7.04
N LEU A 189 -4.63 6.87 7.22
CA LEU A 189 -3.61 5.83 7.19
C LEU A 189 -3.18 5.56 8.63
N ARG A 190 -3.16 4.30 9.04
CA ARG A 190 -2.77 3.91 10.40
C ARG A 190 -1.70 2.84 10.41
N GLU A 191 -0.61 3.05 11.16
CA GLU A 191 0.50 2.07 11.27
C GLU A 191 1.06 1.69 9.88
N VAL A 192 1.25 2.68 9.01
CA VAL A 192 1.74 2.48 7.64
C VAL A 192 3.21 2.89 7.54
N ARG A 193 4.05 2.08 6.90
CA ARG A 193 5.45 2.44 6.67
C ARG A 193 5.80 2.42 5.20
N PHE A 194 6.39 3.53 4.74
CA PHE A 194 7.00 3.65 3.42
C PHE A 194 8.52 3.66 3.59
N TRP A 195 9.23 2.79 2.86
CA TRP A 195 10.69 2.72 2.93
C TRP A 195 11.33 3.09 1.60
N ARG A 196 12.38 3.90 1.67
CA ARG A 196 13.43 3.95 0.65
C ARG A 196 14.43 2.84 0.94
N SER A 197 13.98 1.59 0.80
CA SER A 197 14.88 0.45 0.96
C SER A 197 15.65 0.24 -0.33
N ASP A 198 16.98 0.33 -0.23
CA ASP A 198 17.88 -0.02 -1.31
C ASP A 198 18.12 -1.53 -1.30
N LEU A 199 17.37 -2.25 -2.16
CA LEU A 199 17.60 -3.68 -2.34
C LEU A 199 18.97 -3.97 -2.98
N SER A 200 19.65 -2.99 -3.59
CA SER A 200 20.99 -3.20 -4.14
C SER A 200 22.04 -3.50 -3.08
N VAL A 201 21.90 -2.96 -1.86
CA VAL A 201 22.73 -3.31 -0.70
C VAL A 201 22.59 -4.79 -0.34
N ARG A 202 21.49 -5.43 -0.73
CA ARG A 202 21.24 -6.87 -0.57
C ARG A 202 21.57 -7.69 -1.83
N GLY A 203 22.21 -7.07 -2.83
CA GLY A 203 22.62 -7.72 -4.07
C GLY A 203 21.58 -7.72 -5.18
N PHE A 204 20.45 -7.00 -5.01
CA PHE A 204 19.41 -6.95 -6.05
C PHE A 204 19.66 -5.87 -7.09
N PRO A 205 19.34 -6.13 -8.37
CA PRO A 205 19.60 -5.18 -9.45
C PRO A 205 18.68 -3.93 -9.33
N THR A 206 19.27 -2.74 -9.36
CA THR A 206 18.57 -1.45 -9.13
C THR A 206 17.56 -1.12 -10.23
N ASP A 207 17.81 -1.54 -11.47
CA ASP A 207 16.88 -1.39 -12.60
C ASP A 207 15.59 -2.19 -12.41
N ALA A 208 15.69 -3.37 -11.79
CA ALA A 208 14.53 -4.17 -11.40
C ALA A 208 13.78 -3.58 -10.19
N PHE A 209 14.54 -3.16 -9.17
CA PHE A 209 14.02 -2.67 -7.89
C PHE A 209 14.60 -1.29 -7.56
N PRO A 210 14.15 -0.24 -8.27
CA PRO A 210 14.64 1.11 -8.02
C PRO A 210 14.19 1.57 -6.63
N PRO A 211 14.97 2.45 -5.98
CA PRO A 211 14.59 3.01 -4.68
C PRO A 211 13.26 3.76 -4.79
N ASN A 212 12.49 3.72 -3.69
CA ASN A 212 11.30 4.54 -3.57
C ASN A 212 11.69 6.01 -3.39
N GLU A 213 11.49 6.80 -4.44
CA GLU A 213 11.74 8.26 -4.40
C GLU A 213 10.47 9.09 -4.15
N MET A 214 9.29 8.44 -4.00
CA MET A 214 7.97 9.08 -3.88
C MET A 214 7.80 10.33 -4.76
N ILE A 215 7.53 10.08 -6.04
CA ILE A 215 7.45 11.13 -7.04
C ILE A 215 6.00 11.63 -7.17
N ASN A 216 5.77 12.93 -6.91
CA ASN A 216 4.45 13.56 -7.07
C ASN A 216 3.36 12.80 -6.30
N VAL A 217 3.60 12.52 -5.03
CA VAL A 217 2.65 11.80 -4.17
C VAL A 217 1.88 12.78 -3.31
N ASP A 218 0.56 12.65 -3.27
CA ASP A 218 -0.33 13.55 -2.54
C ASP A 218 -0.91 12.87 -1.29
N PHE A 219 -0.64 13.46 -0.13
CA PHE A 219 -1.21 13.14 1.19
C PHE A 219 -1.95 14.36 1.78
N SER A 220 -2.22 15.42 1.02
CA SER A 220 -2.78 16.69 1.53
C SER A 220 -4.13 16.54 2.24
N HIS A 221 -4.89 15.51 1.89
CA HIS A 221 -6.17 15.14 2.51
C HIS A 221 -6.10 13.81 3.28
N ALA A 222 -4.90 13.39 3.68
CA ALA A 222 -4.69 12.20 4.48
C ALA A 222 -4.51 12.55 5.96
N THR A 223 -5.08 11.72 6.84
CA THR A 223 -4.75 11.72 8.26
C THR A 223 -3.72 10.63 8.51
N LEU A 224 -2.51 11.00 8.91
CA LEU A 224 -1.37 10.11 9.07
C LEU A 224 -1.21 9.75 10.56
N ARG A 225 -1.70 8.58 10.98
CA ARG A 225 -1.51 8.06 12.36
C ARG A 225 -0.47 6.95 12.37
N ASP A 226 0.62 7.14 13.12
CA ASP A 226 1.74 6.19 13.16
C ASP A 226 2.25 5.83 11.76
N VAL A 227 2.33 6.83 10.89
CA VAL A 227 2.85 6.69 9.52
C VAL A 227 4.31 7.12 9.49
N GLU A 228 5.17 6.25 8.97
CA GLU A 228 6.59 6.50 8.89
C GLU A 228 7.09 6.55 7.44
N PHE A 229 7.92 7.56 7.16
CA PHE A 229 8.64 7.71 5.89
C PHE A 229 10.14 7.48 6.14
N ARG A 230 10.62 6.25 5.93
CA ARG A 230 12.00 5.87 6.24
C ARG A 230 12.90 6.04 5.03
N GLY A 231 13.96 6.83 5.18
CA GLY A 231 14.97 7.07 4.16
C GLY A 231 14.55 8.04 3.05
N LEU A 232 13.34 8.59 3.12
CA LEU A 232 12.73 9.44 2.09
C LEU A 232 13.00 10.92 2.34
N THR A 233 13.12 11.71 1.26
CA THR A 233 13.33 13.17 1.30
C THR A 233 12.03 13.96 1.39
N LEU A 234 10.95 13.47 0.76
CA LEU A 234 9.61 14.07 0.72
C LEU A 234 9.54 15.48 0.08
N ASP A 235 10.54 15.84 -0.73
CA ASP A 235 10.59 17.11 -1.49
C ASP A 235 9.55 17.15 -2.63
N ARG A 236 9.16 15.97 -3.12
CA ARG A 236 8.13 15.79 -4.18
C ARG A 236 6.81 15.25 -3.65
N VAL A 237 6.60 15.38 -2.34
CA VAL A 237 5.42 14.87 -1.63
C VAL A 237 4.64 16.03 -1.05
N GLN A 238 3.34 16.07 -1.33
CA GLN A 238 2.44 17.00 -0.69
C GLN A 238 1.97 16.37 0.63
N LEU A 239 2.48 16.88 1.75
CA LEU A 239 2.11 16.44 3.09
C LEU A 239 0.79 17.09 3.55
N PRO A 240 0.12 16.53 4.57
CA PRO A 240 -1.08 17.15 5.15
C PRO A 240 -0.84 18.60 5.59
N CYS A 241 -1.83 19.46 5.42
CA CYS A 241 -1.80 20.87 5.84
C CYS A 241 -2.91 21.21 6.86
N ASP A 242 -3.39 20.21 7.58
CA ASP A 242 -4.41 20.31 8.62
C ASP A 242 -3.83 20.59 10.01
N SER A 243 -4.71 20.73 11.00
CA SER A 243 -4.34 21.01 12.39
C SER A 243 -3.79 19.80 13.16
N ASP A 244 -3.97 18.58 12.64
CA ASP A 244 -3.58 17.33 13.32
C ASP A 244 -2.11 16.96 13.06
N HIS A 245 -1.50 17.56 12.04
CA HIS A 245 -0.13 17.27 11.61
C HIS A 245 0.80 18.47 11.81
N ILE A 246 2.02 18.18 12.22
CA ILE A 246 3.12 19.15 12.31
C ILE A 246 4.09 18.80 11.19
N VAL A 247 4.14 19.63 10.15
CA VAL A 247 5.10 19.49 9.04
C VAL A 247 6.34 20.31 9.34
N ILE A 248 7.50 19.67 9.22
CA ILE A 248 8.80 20.22 9.58
C ILE A 248 9.75 20.10 8.39
N ASP A 249 10.26 21.24 7.92
CA ASP A 249 11.37 21.27 6.95
C ASP A 249 12.71 21.05 7.68
N ASP A 250 13.72 20.55 6.96
CA ASP A 250 15.02 20.14 7.53
C ASP A 250 14.88 19.24 8.77
N PHE A 251 13.93 18.31 8.70
CA PHE A 251 13.50 17.44 9.78
C PHE A 251 14.63 16.77 10.58
N PRO A 252 15.67 16.15 9.98
CA PRO A 252 16.77 15.56 10.76
C PRO A 252 17.45 16.57 11.71
N ASP A 253 17.70 17.78 11.24
CA ASP A 253 18.43 18.80 12.00
C ASP A 253 17.54 19.39 13.11
N VAL A 254 16.25 19.56 12.84
CA VAL A 254 15.27 19.96 13.85
C VAL A 254 15.16 18.90 14.94
N LEU A 255 15.07 17.62 14.58
CA LEU A 255 15.05 16.52 15.54
C LEU A 255 16.32 16.49 16.39
N ASP A 256 17.51 16.67 15.79
CA ASP A 256 18.78 16.69 16.51
C ASP A 256 18.85 17.82 17.55
N LYS A 257 18.37 19.03 17.19
CA LYS A 257 18.27 20.17 18.12
C LYS A 257 17.30 19.90 19.26
N LEU A 258 16.10 19.40 18.95
CA LEU A 258 15.08 19.06 19.95
C LEU A 258 15.61 18.02 20.95
N ILE A 259 16.18 16.92 20.44
CA ILE A 259 16.76 15.86 21.27
C ILE A 259 17.89 16.41 22.15
N GLY A 260 18.75 17.27 21.61
CA GLY A 260 19.84 17.90 22.36
C GLY A 260 19.35 18.70 23.58
N VAL A 261 18.27 19.46 23.40
CA VAL A 261 17.67 20.28 24.46
C VAL A 261 16.95 19.41 25.49
N LEU A 262 16.18 18.42 25.04
CA LEU A 262 15.46 17.49 25.92
C LEU A 262 16.42 16.71 26.84
N LYS A 263 17.62 16.35 26.33
CA LYS A 263 18.66 15.68 27.14
C LYS A 263 19.15 16.50 28.34
N GLN A 264 18.98 17.82 28.31
CA GLN A 264 19.36 18.71 29.43
C GLN A 264 18.25 18.82 30.49
N GLN A 265 17.00 18.46 30.15
CA GLN A 265 15.84 18.60 31.04
C GLN A 265 15.72 17.41 32.00
N GLY A 266 15.95 16.19 31.51
CA GLY A 266 16.06 14.97 32.33
C GLY A 266 14.77 14.45 32.97
N ASP A 267 13.63 15.15 32.81
CA ASP A 267 12.33 14.72 33.32
C ASP A 267 11.67 13.60 32.47
N GLN A 268 10.58 13.03 32.97
CA GLN A 268 9.89 11.90 32.33
C GLN A 268 9.38 12.25 30.92
N VAL A 269 8.75 13.42 30.73
CA VAL A 269 8.21 13.85 29.44
C VAL A 269 9.36 14.05 28.45
N ALA A 270 10.47 14.64 28.91
CA ALA A 270 11.65 14.81 28.09
C ALA A 270 12.24 13.47 27.62
N ASN A 271 12.33 12.48 28.51
CA ASN A 271 12.81 11.15 28.16
C ASN A 271 11.89 10.42 27.15
N LEU A 272 10.57 10.55 27.30
CA LEU A 272 9.61 10.00 26.34
C LEU A 272 9.73 10.65 24.95
N LEU A 273 9.85 11.98 24.90
CA LEU A 273 10.09 12.70 23.65
C LEU A 273 11.41 12.29 22.99
N ILE A 274 12.48 12.09 23.75
CA ILE A 274 13.75 11.61 23.19
C ILE A 274 13.56 10.26 22.51
N VAL A 275 12.87 9.30 23.14
CA VAL A 275 12.60 7.99 22.54
C VAL A 275 11.78 8.12 21.27
N TYR A 276 10.70 8.90 21.32
CA TYR A 276 9.81 9.13 20.19
C TYR A 276 10.55 9.77 19.01
N LEU A 277 11.20 10.91 19.22
CA LEU A 277 11.91 11.65 18.17
C LEU A 277 13.12 10.85 17.63
N SER A 278 13.82 10.09 18.48
CA SER A 278 14.92 9.23 18.04
C SER A 278 14.45 8.09 17.13
N ALA A 279 13.23 7.59 17.31
CA ALA A 279 12.65 6.57 16.44
C ALA A 279 12.48 7.09 14.99
N TYR A 280 12.05 8.34 14.83
CA TYR A 280 12.01 9.01 13.52
C TYR A 280 13.42 9.31 13.01
N ARG A 281 14.26 9.97 13.83
CA ARG A 281 15.59 10.45 13.46
C ARG A 281 16.50 9.34 12.92
N LYS A 282 16.34 8.12 13.42
CA LYS A 282 17.05 6.92 12.96
C LYS A 282 16.95 6.71 11.45
N TRP A 283 15.84 7.11 10.84
CA TRP A 283 15.53 6.80 9.44
C TRP A 283 15.47 8.03 8.53
N THR A 284 15.63 9.24 9.06
CA THR A 284 15.64 10.47 8.25
C THR A 284 16.95 10.60 7.47
N VAL A 285 16.91 11.23 6.30
CA VAL A 285 18.08 11.59 5.50
C VAL A 285 18.31 13.10 5.50
N PRO A 286 19.54 13.60 5.24
CA PRO A 286 19.82 15.04 5.19
C PRO A 286 18.86 15.81 4.25
N GLY A 287 18.40 16.98 4.69
CA GLY A 287 17.48 17.84 3.93
C GLY A 287 16.06 17.29 3.75
N ALA A 288 15.72 16.17 4.40
CA ALA A 288 14.37 15.62 4.34
C ALA A 288 13.36 16.50 5.07
N ARG A 289 12.14 16.57 4.52
CA ARG A 289 10.96 17.05 5.24
C ARG A 289 10.40 15.92 6.09
N GLY A 290 9.64 16.26 7.12
CA GLY A 290 9.01 15.32 8.03
C GLY A 290 7.62 15.76 8.45
N VAL A 291 6.86 14.79 8.96
CA VAL A 291 5.53 15.02 9.50
C VAL A 291 5.39 14.24 10.81
N LEU A 292 4.84 14.90 11.82
CA LEU A 292 4.47 14.30 13.10
C LEU A 292 2.96 14.45 13.29
N ASN A 293 2.33 13.46 13.92
CA ASN A 293 0.91 13.51 14.24
C ASN A 293 0.71 13.92 15.71
N ARG A 294 -0.12 14.95 15.93
CA ARG A 294 -0.38 15.52 17.26
C ARG A 294 -1.12 14.55 18.17
N GLN A 295 -2.10 13.83 17.63
CA GLN A 295 -2.88 12.85 18.40
C GLN A 295 -1.97 11.70 18.87
N GLY A 296 -1.11 11.18 18.00
CA GLY A 296 -0.17 10.11 18.37
C GLY A 296 0.80 10.51 19.49
N LEU A 297 1.20 11.78 19.57
CA LEU A 297 1.98 12.30 20.69
C LEU A 297 1.14 12.39 21.98
N ALA A 298 -0.06 12.95 21.89
CA ALA A 298 -0.97 13.12 23.03
C ALA A 298 -1.46 11.79 23.63
N ASP A 299 -1.62 10.75 22.79
CA ASP A 299 -2.01 9.41 23.21
C ASP A 299 -0.92 8.71 24.04
N LEU A 300 0.36 9.06 23.82
CA LEU A 300 1.48 8.53 24.60
C LEU A 300 1.59 9.21 25.97
N ASP A 301 1.56 10.54 25.98
CA ASP A 301 1.50 11.38 27.19
C ASP A 301 1.05 12.79 26.80
N PRO A 302 0.00 13.36 27.44
CA PRO A 302 -0.53 14.67 27.07
C PRO A 302 0.50 15.81 27.11
N GLY A 303 1.48 15.74 28.01
CA GLY A 303 2.52 16.76 28.17
C GLY A 303 3.56 16.74 27.04
N MET A 304 3.66 15.66 26.27
CA MET A 304 4.59 15.58 25.14
C MET A 304 4.24 16.57 24.03
N LEU A 305 2.96 16.73 23.72
CA LEU A 305 2.52 17.63 22.65
C LEU A 305 2.84 19.08 22.99
N ASP A 306 2.43 19.53 24.18
CA ASP A 306 2.67 20.91 24.63
C ASP A 306 4.17 21.22 24.67
N ARG A 307 4.96 20.32 25.26
CA ARG A 307 6.43 20.47 25.32
C ARG A 307 7.05 20.53 23.93
N LEU A 308 6.62 19.68 23.00
CA LEU A 308 7.15 19.69 21.64
C LEU A 308 6.83 21.01 20.93
N LEU A 309 5.59 21.50 21.04
CA LEU A 309 5.16 22.75 20.43
C LEU A 309 5.91 23.96 20.99
N GLU A 310 6.13 24.01 22.31
CA GLU A 310 6.95 25.05 22.96
C GLU A 310 8.38 25.07 22.42
N LEU A 311 8.99 23.90 22.24
CA LEU A 311 10.35 23.78 21.72
C LEU A 311 10.39 24.15 20.23
N LEU A 312 9.46 23.66 19.43
CA LEU A 312 9.34 24.01 18.01
C LEU A 312 9.15 25.51 17.82
N ALA A 313 8.38 26.19 18.67
CA ALA A 313 8.23 27.65 18.61
C ALA A 313 9.54 28.41 18.91
N LYS A 314 10.45 27.83 19.71
CA LYS A 314 11.75 28.42 20.04
C LYS A 314 12.79 28.21 18.93
N PHE A 315 12.74 27.09 18.22
CA PHE A 315 13.74 26.72 17.20
C PHE A 315 13.26 26.98 15.77
N GLY A 316 11.95 27.06 15.56
CA GLY A 316 11.29 27.23 14.27
C GLY A 316 11.27 28.68 13.81
N ASN A 317 12.41 29.22 13.39
CA ASN A 317 12.40 30.36 12.48
C ASN A 317 11.96 29.86 11.10
N GLN A 318 10.81 30.35 10.59
CA GLN A 318 10.30 30.22 9.21
C GLN A 318 10.09 28.82 8.58
N GLN A 319 10.38 27.71 9.27
CA GLN A 319 10.43 26.34 8.69
C GLN A 319 9.38 25.35 9.23
N VAL A 320 8.34 25.85 9.91
CA VAL A 320 7.28 25.00 10.48
C VAL A 320 5.92 25.58 10.09
N SER A 321 5.12 24.81 9.35
CA SER A 321 3.71 25.14 9.11
C SER A 321 2.90 24.63 10.30
N ILE A 322 2.63 25.51 11.27
CA ILE A 322 1.69 25.26 12.35
C ILE A 322 0.38 25.94 11.94
N ASN A 323 -0.48 25.21 11.23
CA ASN A 323 -1.88 25.63 11.06
C ASN A 323 -2.69 25.21 12.28
#